data_AF-A0A6B0X453-F1
#
_entry.id   AF-A0A6B0X453-F1
#
_cell.length_a   1.000
_cell.length_b   1.000
_cell.length_c   1.000
_cell.angle_alpha   90.00
_cell.angle_beta   90.00
_cell.angle_gamma   90.00
#
_symmetry.space_group_name_H-M   'P 1'
#
loop_
_entity.id
_entity.type
_entity.pdbx_description
1 polymer ?
#
loop_
_entity_poly.entity_id
_entity_poly.type
_entity_poly.pdbx_seq_one_letter_code
_entity_poly.pdbx_strand_id
1 'polypeptide(L)' 'MTDRPNILVVMTDQQRATASHLYGNTFCQTPSMERLAADGVLFENAITPH' A
#
# COMPACT_ATOMS: atom_id res chain seq x y z
N MET A 1 -10.63 -25.91 -3.95
CA MET A 1 -10.30 -24.47 -3.90
C MET A 1 -11.54 -23.74 -3.39
N THR A 2 -11.40 -22.75 -2.52
CA THR A 2 -12.52 -21.87 -2.17
C THR A 2 -12.70 -20.87 -3.30
N ASP A 3 -13.71 -21.08 -4.15
CA ASP A 3 -13.97 -20.23 -5.34
C ASP A 3 -14.38 -18.79 -5.00
N ARG A 4 -14.51 -18.47 -3.70
CA ARG A 4 -14.78 -17.12 -3.21
C ARG A 4 -13.62 -16.65 -2.32
N PRO A 5 -12.77 -15.72 -2.79
CA PRO A 5 -11.71 -15.18 -1.96
C PRO A 5 -12.30 -14.33 -0.82
N ASN A 6 -11.57 -14.24 0.29
CA ASN A 6 -11.82 -13.22 1.31
C ASN A 6 -11.19 -11.91 0.85
N ILE A 7 -11.89 -10.78 1.06
CA ILE A 7 -11.40 -9.45 0.67
C ILE A 7 -11.25 -8.62 1.95
N LEU A 8 -10.04 -8.09 2.18
CA LEU A 8 -9.74 -7.17 3.28
C LEU A 8 -9.31 -5.82 2.69
N VAL A 9 -9.99 -4.75 3.08
CA VAL A 9 -9.64 -3.38 2.69
C VAL A 9 -9.11 -2.66 3.93
N VAL A 10 -7.89 -2.16 3.84
CA VAL A 10 -7.26 -1.33 4.88
C VAL A 10 -7.08 0.07 4.31
N MET A 11 -7.71 1.07 4.94
CA MET A 11 -7.60 2.48 4.56
C MET A 11 -7.10 3.27 5.76
N THR A 12 -6.07 4.08 5.52
CA THR A 12 -5.45 4.96 6.50
C THR A 12 -5.96 6.38 6.33
N ASP A 13 -6.16 7.10 7.43
CA ASP A 13 -6.57 8.50 7.39
C ASP A 13 -5.34 9.41 7.20
N GLN A 14 -5.45 10.40 6.31
CA GLN A 14 -4.46 11.46 6.03
C GLN A 14 -3.03 11.00 5.69
N GLN A 15 -2.81 9.71 5.39
CA GLN A 15 -1.50 9.21 5.00
C GLN A 15 -1.12 9.70 3.60
N ARG A 16 -0.04 10.48 3.52
CA ARG A 16 0.58 10.83 2.24
C ARG A 16 1.30 9.61 1.67
N ALA A 17 1.27 9.42 0.34
CA ALA A 17 2.05 8.37 -0.31
C ALA A 17 3.54 8.46 0.07
N THR A 18 4.10 9.67 0.02
CA THR A 18 5.50 9.98 0.37
C THR A 18 5.85 9.82 1.85
N ALA A 19 4.91 9.38 2.70
CA ALA A 19 5.20 9.03 4.08
C ALA A 19 5.90 7.66 4.22
N SER A 20 5.93 6.86 3.15
CA SER A 20 6.57 5.54 3.11
C SER A 20 7.80 5.53 2.20
N HIS A 21 8.81 4.75 2.57
CA HIS A 21 9.99 4.49 1.73
C HIS A 21 9.67 3.87 0.37
N LEU A 22 8.53 3.20 0.24
CA LEU A 22 8.04 2.67 -1.04
C LEU A 22 7.74 3.76 -2.08
N TYR A 23 7.53 5.00 -1.63
CA TYR A 23 7.32 6.18 -2.47
C TYR A 23 8.44 7.22 -2.27
N GLY A 24 9.64 6.79 -1.91
CA GLY A 24 10.85 7.63 -1.88
C GLY A 24 11.19 8.29 -0.54
N ASN A 25 10.48 7.98 0.55
CA ASN A 25 10.87 8.47 1.88
C ASN A 25 12.16 7.78 2.37
N THR A 26 13.19 8.54 2.76
CA THR A 26 14.47 7.95 3.23
C THR A 26 14.52 7.70 4.74
N PHE A 27 13.56 8.20 5.50
CA PHE A 27 13.54 8.11 6.96
C PHE A 27 12.55 7.06 7.49
N CYS A 28 11.31 7.06 6.99
CA CYS A 28 10.24 6.21 7.49
C CYS A 28 10.21 4.85 6.80
N GLN A 29 10.66 3.83 7.53
CA GLN A 29 10.64 2.44 7.08
C GLN A 29 9.29 1.78 7.41
N THR A 30 8.71 1.08 6.44
CA THR A 30 7.38 0.48 6.54
C THR A 30 7.39 -0.97 6.05
N PRO A 31 8.08 -1.88 6.78
CA PRO A 31 8.41 -3.22 6.29
C PRO A 31 7.19 -4.11 6.04
N SER A 32 6.10 -3.92 6.78
CA SER A 32 4.85 -4.66 6.52
C SER A 32 4.20 -4.28 5.19
N MET A 33 4.26 -3.00 4.80
CA MET A 33 3.78 -2.55 3.49
C MET A 33 4.72 -2.99 2.38
N GLU A 34 6.03 -3.00 2.63
CA GLU A 34 7.04 -3.49 1.69
C GLU A 34 6.79 -4.96 1.34
N ARG A 35 6.54 -5.81 2.34
CA ARG A 35 6.18 -7.21 2.11
C ARG A 35 4.93 -7.35 1.23
N LEU A 36 3.89 -6.55 1.48
CA LEU A 36 2.67 -6.56 0.66
C LEU A 36 2.92 -6.10 -0.79
N ALA A 37 3.81 -5.13 -0.99
CA ALA A 37 4.19 -4.66 -2.31
C ALA A 37 5.01 -5.70 -3.07
N ALA A 38 5.94 -6.39 -2.40
CA ALA A 38 6.78 -7.44 -2.99
C ALA A 38 5.97 -8.69 -3.40
N ASP A 39 4.97 -9.06 -2.59
CA ASP A 39 4.08 -10.21 -2.87
C ASP A 39 2.89 -9.84 -3.78
N GLY A 40 2.80 -8.59 -4.23
CA GLY A 40 1.61 -8.05 -4.87
C GLY A 40 1.91 -6.99 -5.93
N VAL A 41 1.05 -5.97 -5.99
CA VAL A 41 1.17 -4.87 -6.95
C VAL A 41 1.22 -3.55 -6.19
N LEU A 42 2.28 -2.77 -6.42
CA LEU A 42 2.41 -1.40 -5.96
C LEU A 42 1.95 -0.45 -7.06
N PHE A 43 0.96 0.40 -6.76
CA PHE A 43 0.47 1.40 -7.70
C PHE A 43 1.25 2.71 -7.52
N GLU A 44 2.09 3.06 -8.50
CA GLU A 44 2.87 4.31 -8.45
C GLU A 44 2.01 5.56 -8.66
N ASN A 45 0.84 5.41 -9.30
CA ASN A 45 -0.05 6.50 -9.67
C ASN A 45 -1.51 6.23 -9.22
N ALA A 46 -1.72 6.01 -7.93
CA ALA A 46 -3.06 5.90 -7.35
C ALA A 46 -3.65 7.29 -7.05
N ILE A 47 -4.75 7.64 -7.71
CA ILE A 47 -5.41 8.96 -7.60
C ILE A 47 -6.78 8.80 -6.95
N THR A 48 -7.10 9.63 -5.95
CA THR A 48 -8.43 9.69 -5.35
C THR A 48 -9.38 10.55 -6.20
N PRO A 49 -10.69 10.24 -6.22
CA PRO A 49 -11.68 11.13 -6.86
C PRO A 49 -11.67 12.54 -6.25
N HIS A 50 -12.10 13.52 -7.05
CA HIS A 50 -12.36 14.89 -6.61
C HIS A 50 -13.74 15.00 -5.95
#